data_AF-A0A411E7Q7-F1
#
_entry.id   AF-A0A411E7Q7-F1
#
_cell.length_a   1.000
_cell.length_b   1.000
_cell.length_c   1.000
_cell.angle_alpha   90.00
_cell.angle_beta   90.00
_cell.angle_gamma   90.00
#
_symmetry.space_group_name_H-M   'P 1'
#
loop_
_entity.id
_entity.type
_entity.pdbx_description
1 polymer ?
#
loop_
_entity_poly.entity_id
_entity_poly.type
_entity_poly.pdbx_seq_one_letter_code
_entity_poly.pdbx_strand_id
1 'polypeptide(L)'
;MDNKSLHTEFEKAVGFISNYTDPLPPDLLLKLYAYYKIANKNYNNPGSKTPLINAFKANALIQAKNLQPEEAMEKYIVLVKKEFGINSF
;
A
#
# COMPACT_ATOMS: atom_id res chain seq x y z
N MET A 1 5.32 -2.06 -17.78
CA MET A 1 4.94 -0.63 -17.86
C MET A 1 6.22 0.18 -17.89
N ASP A 2 6.24 1.34 -18.54
CA ASP A 2 7.30 2.32 -18.32
C ASP A 2 7.17 2.92 -16.91
N ASN A 3 8.29 3.32 -16.30
CA ASN A 3 8.31 3.81 -14.91
C ASN A 3 7.38 5.00 -14.65
N LYS A 4 7.16 5.85 -15.66
CA LYS A 4 6.27 7.01 -15.56
C LYS A 4 4.80 6.58 -15.51
N SER A 5 4.41 5.61 -16.34
CA SER A 5 3.08 5.00 -16.29
C SER A 5 2.83 4.29 -14.95
N LEU A 6 3.81 3.53 -14.45
CA LEU A 6 3.70 2.83 -13.16
C LEU A 6 3.43 3.80 -12.00
N HIS A 7 4.21 4.88 -11.93
CA HIS A 7 4.04 5.89 -10.88
C HIS A 7 2.66 6.56 -10.95
N THR A 8 2.23 6.94 -12.15
CA THR A 8 0.93 7.57 -12.38
C THR A 8 -0.21 6.65 -11.94
N GLU A 9 -0.15 5.36 -12.30
CA GLU A 9 -1.17 4.39 -11.92
C GLU A 9 -1.17 4.11 -10.41
N PHE A 10 0.00 4.08 -9.79
CA PHE A 10 0.15 3.97 -8.34
C PHE A 10 -0.50 5.16 -7.61
N GLU A 11 -0.22 6.39 -8.04
CA GLU A 11 -0.82 7.60 -7.43
C GLU A 11 -2.34 7.59 -7.54
N LYS A 12 -2.88 7.16 -8.69
CA LYS A 12 -4.34 7.03 -8.87
C LYS A 12 -4.93 5.96 -7.94
N ALA A 13 -4.27 4.81 -7.79
CA ALA A 13 -4.71 3.77 -6.86
C ALA A 13 -4.68 4.26 -5.40
N VAL A 14 -3.63 4.99 -5.00
CA VAL A 14 -3.52 5.61 -3.68
C VAL A 14 -4.63 6.64 -3.49
N GLY A 15 -4.90 7.46 -4.50
CA GLY A 15 -6.00 8.43 -4.50
C GLY A 15 -7.36 7.77 -4.33
N PHE A 16 -7.61 6.65 -5.03
CA PHE A 16 -8.83 5.86 -4.89
C PHE A 16 -9.01 5.37 -3.44
N ILE A 17 -8.00 4.69 -2.88
CA ILE A 17 -8.07 4.18 -1.49
C ILE A 17 -8.20 5.32 -0.46
N SER A 18 -7.53 6.45 -0.68
CA SER A 18 -7.57 7.59 0.25
C SER A 18 -8.94 8.26 0.31
N ASN A 19 -9.72 8.17 -0.77
CA ASN A 19 -11.09 8.70 -0.85
C ASN A 19 -12.17 7.65 -0.56
N TYR A 20 -11.80 6.39 -0.33
CA TYR A 20 -12.74 5.33 -0.04
C TYR A 20 -13.29 5.45 1.39
N THR A 21 -14.61 5.54 1.54
CA THR A 21 -15.25 5.83 2.84
C THR A 21 -15.79 4.61 3.56
N ASP A 22 -16.05 3.52 2.83
CA ASP A 22 -16.60 2.32 3.46
C ASP A 22 -15.52 1.57 4.27
N PRO A 23 -15.91 0.83 5.33
CA PRO A 23 -14.96 0.07 6.12
C PRO A 23 -14.21 -0.97 5.28
N LEU A 24 -12.87 -1.00 5.41
CA LEU A 24 -12.03 -2.00 4.79
C LEU A 24 -11.51 -3.02 5.79
N PRO A 25 -11.31 -4.29 5.38
CA PRO A 25 -10.68 -5.29 6.22
C PRO A 25 -9.30 -4.82 6.73
N PRO A 26 -8.99 -5.00 8.02
CA PRO A 26 -7.70 -4.57 8.58
C PRO A 26 -6.47 -5.17 7.88
N ASP A 27 -6.55 -6.44 7.46
CA ASP A 27 -5.47 -7.12 6.72
C ASP A 27 -5.17 -6.44 5.37
N LEU A 28 -6.22 -6.04 4.64
CA LEU A 28 -6.08 -5.27 3.41
C LEU A 28 -5.36 -3.94 3.67
N LEU A 29 -5.79 -3.20 4.70
CA LEU A 29 -5.17 -1.93 5.07
C LEU A 29 -3.70 -2.09 5.46
N LEU A 30 -3.33 -3.16 6.17
CA LEU A 30 -1.95 -3.42 6.57
C LEU A 30 -1.05 -3.74 5.37
N LYS A 31 -1.54 -4.51 4.39
CA LYS A 31 -0.83 -4.79 3.14
C LYS A 31 -0.63 -3.52 2.31
N LEU A 32 -1.70 -2.75 2.10
CA LEU A 32 -1.65 -1.48 1.37
C LEU A 32 -0.69 -0.49 2.05
N TYR A 33 -0.72 -0.40 3.38
CA TYR A 33 0.20 0.42 4.17
C TYR A 33 1.67 0.03 3.94
N ALA A 34 1.99 -1.27 3.99
CA ALA A 34 3.35 -1.74 3.81
C ALA A 34 3.88 -1.45 2.40
N TYR A 35 3.07 -1.75 1.37
CA TYR A 35 3.42 -1.45 -0.03
C TYR A 35 3.60 0.05 -0.25
N TYR A 36 2.69 0.89 0.26
CA TYR A 36 2.80 2.33 0.15
C TYR A 36 4.10 2.86 0.78
N LYS A 37 4.45 2.39 1.98
CA LYS A 37 5.68 2.83 2.67
C LYS A 37 6.95 2.45 1.92
N ILE A 38 7.01 1.25 1.36
CA ILE A 38 8.17 0.78 0.59
C ILE A 38 8.25 1.49 -0.76
N ALA A 39 7.13 1.67 -1.46
CA ALA A 39 7.05 2.41 -2.71
C ALA A 39 7.59 3.85 -2.56
N ASN A 40 7.34 4.48 -1.41
CA ASN A 40 7.82 5.81 -1.07
C ASN A 40 9.19 5.81 -0.36
N LYS A 41 9.90 4.68 -0.29
CA LYS A 41 11.20 4.51 0.40
C LYS A 41 11.18 5.05 1.84
N ASN A 42 10.05 4.92 2.52
CA ASN A 42 9.82 5.47 3.84
C ASN A 42 9.91 4.36 4.90
N TYR A 43 11.13 4.18 5.43
CA TYR A 43 11.45 3.16 6.43
C TYR A 43 11.30 3.63 7.88
N ASN A 44 10.72 4.81 8.09
CA ASN A 44 10.47 5.30 9.45
C ASN A 44 9.50 4.37 10.20
N ASN A 45 9.75 4.19 11.49
CA ASN A 45 8.91 3.40 12.37
C ASN A 45 7.44 3.83 12.29
N PRO A 46 6.48 2.89 12.36
CA PRO A 46 5.06 3.21 12.34
C PRO A 46 4.68 4.07 13.55
N GLY A 47 4.06 5.23 13.28
CA GLY A 47 3.47 6.09 14.30
C GLY A 47 1.97 5.83 14.47
N SER A 48 1.54 5.55 15.70
CA SER A 48 0.14 5.66 16.14
C SER A 48 0.07 5.73 17.66
N LYS A 49 -1.07 6.18 18.20
CA LYS A 49 -1.33 6.27 19.65
C LYS A 49 -1.50 4.90 20.33
N THR A 50 -1.65 3.81 19.55
CA THR A 50 -1.96 2.48 20.08
C THR A 50 -0.81 1.51 19.80
N PRO A 51 -0.09 1.02 20.82
CA PRO A 51 1.06 0.12 20.65
C PRO A 51 0.75 -1.13 19.83
N LEU A 52 -0.42 -1.74 20.03
CA LEU A 52 -0.84 -2.94 19.29
C LEU A 52 -0.96 -2.68 17.77
N ILE A 53 -1.49 -1.52 17.37
CA ILE A 53 -1.60 -1.15 15.95
C ILE A 53 -0.20 -0.96 15.35
N ASN A 54 0.73 -0.38 16.11
CA ASN A 54 2.12 -0.24 15.67
C ASN A 54 2.80 -1.59 15.47
N ALA A 55 2.55 -2.59 16.33
CA ALA A 55 3.06 -3.94 16.17
C ALA A 55 2.56 -4.60 14.88
N PHE A 56 1.27 -4.46 14.54
CA PHE A 56 0.74 -4.97 13.27
C PHE A 56 1.36 -4.27 12.06
N LYS A 57 1.49 -2.94 12.09
CA LYS A 57 2.15 -2.17 11.03
C LYS A 57 3.62 -2.56 10.87
N ALA A 58 4.34 -2.77 11.97
CA ALA A 58 5.73 -3.20 11.95
C ALA A 58 5.86 -4.60 11.33
N ASN A 59 5.00 -5.55 11.71
CA ASN A 59 4.97 -6.88 11.12
C ASN A 59 4.72 -6.81 9.60
N ALA A 60 3.74 -6.02 9.15
CA ALA A 60 3.46 -5.84 7.73
C ALA A 60 4.66 -5.27 6.95
N LEU A 61 5.38 -4.29 7.52
CA LEU A 61 6.61 -3.75 6.92
C LEU A 61 7.73 -4.80 6.88
N ILE A 62 7.89 -5.61 7.92
CA ILE A 62 8.88 -6.70 7.97
C ILE A 62 8.59 -7.73 6.88
N GLN A 63 7.32 -8.10 6.69
CA GLN A 63 6.90 -9.06 5.65
C GLN A 63 7.20 -8.56 4.24
N ALA A 64 7.11 -7.24 4.02
CA ALA A 64 7.32 -6.62 2.72
C ALA A 64 8.76 -6.07 2.52
N LYS A 65 9.65 -6.19 3.50
CA LYS A 65 10.94 -5.46 3.54
C LYS A 65 11.89 -5.67 2.36
N ASN A 66 11.77 -6.78 1.63
CA ASN A 66 12.66 -7.12 0.51
C ASN A 66 12.13 -6.62 -0.84
N LEU A 67 10.92 -6.06 -0.89
CA LEU A 67 10.36 -5.51 -2.12
C LEU A 67 11.15 -4.30 -2.57
N GLN A 68 11.37 -4.21 -3.88
CA GLN A 68 11.81 -2.96 -4.49
C GLN A 68 10.64 -1.96 -4.56
N PRO A 69 10.90 -0.65 -4.58
CA PRO A 69 9.86 0.37 -4.65
C PRO A 69 8.88 0.15 -5.80
N GLU A 70 9.37 -0.19 -6.99
CA GLU A 70 8.58 -0.44 -8.19
C GLU A 70 7.68 -1.68 -8.01
N GLU A 71 8.22 -2.76 -7.44
CA GLU A 71 7.45 -3.98 -7.10
C GLU A 71 6.36 -3.68 -6.06
N ALA A 72 6.65 -2.80 -5.10
CA ALA A 72 5.67 -2.37 -4.11
C ALA A 72 4.54 -1.53 -4.75
N MET A 73 4.85 -0.66 -5.72
CA MET A 73 3.84 0.06 -6.51
C MET A 73 2.95 -0.91 -7.29
N GLU A 74 3.54 -1.87 -8.00
CA GLU A 74 2.80 -2.88 -8.76
C GLU A 74 1.88 -3.71 -7.86
N LYS A 75 2.39 -4.19 -6.72
CA LYS A 75 1.59 -4.95 -5.75
C LYS A 75 0.46 -4.13 -5.15
N TYR A 76 0.68 -2.84 -4.91
CA TYR A 76 -0.38 -1.93 -4.45
C TYR A 76 -1.50 -1.84 -5.51
N ILE A 77 -1.14 -1.52 -6.75
CA ILE A 77 -2.09 -1.40 -7.89
C ILE A 77 -2.88 -2.69 -8.06
N VAL A 78 -2.19 -3.84 -8.14
CA VAL A 78 -2.82 -5.15 -8.34
C VAL A 78 -3.78 -5.48 -7.20
N LEU A 79 -3.39 -5.21 -5.95
CA LEU A 79 -4.24 -5.47 -4.80
C LEU A 79 -5.51 -4.62 -4.84
N VAL A 80 -5.40 -3.32 -5.10
CA VAL A 80 -6.59 -2.44 -5.22
C VAL A 80 -7.46 -2.89 -6.40
N LYS A 81 -6.89 -3.17 -7.57
CA LYS A 81 -7.67 -3.65 -8.72
C LYS A 81 -8.45 -4.92 -8.41
N LYS A 82 -7.81 -5.88 -7.75
CA LYS A 82 -8.42 -7.15 -7.38
C LYS A 82 -9.58 -6.97 -6.41
N GLU A 83 -9.37 -6.21 -5.33
CA GLU A 83 -10.39 -6.07 -4.27
C GLU A 83 -11.61 -5.26 -4.73
N PHE A 84 -11.44 -4.36 -5.71
CA PHE A 84 -12.52 -3.47 -6.18
C PHE A 84 -12.99 -3.75 -7.61
N GLY A 85 -12.49 -4.80 -8.27
CA GLY A 85 -12.86 -5.14 -9.64
C GLY A 85 -12.49 -4.07 -10.68
N ILE A 86 -11.42 -3.32 -10.46
CA ILE A 86 -10.99 -2.22 -11.33
C ILE A 86 -10.08 -2.76 -12.43
N ASN A 87 -10.41 -2.49 -13.69
CA ASN A 87 -9.60 -2.93 -14.84
C ASN A 87 -8.47 -1.93 -15.18
N SER A 88 -8.70 -0.63 -14.94
CA SER A 88 -7.74 0.47 -15.18
C SER A 88 -8.00 1.63 -14.23
N PHE A 89 -6.94 2.32 -13.80
CA PHE A 89 -7.05 3.60 -13.10
C PHE A 89 -6.91 4.79 -14.07
#